data_AF-S8DQC6-F1
#
_entry.id   AF-S8DQC6-F1
#
_cell.length_a   1.000
_cell.length_b   1.000
_cell.length_c   1.000
_cell.angle_alpha   90.00
_cell.angle_beta   90.00
_cell.angle_gamma   90.00
#
_symmetry.space_group_name_H-M   'P 1'
#
loop_
_entity.id
_entity.type
_entity.pdbx_description
1 polymer ?
#
loop_
_entity_poly.entity_id
_entity_poly.type
_entity_poly.pdbx_seq_one_letter_code
_entity_poly.pdbx_strand_id
1 'polypeptide(L)'
;VSIPPFTTTCHTCRGSGKVIKEHCVACKGSGISRGVKDVKVTIPPGMDSGDTIRVQNAGNFTGSGIPLGDLIIQLKVAEDPIFSRQGADIFVDAYISFTQAILGGSIEIPTLSGKSVLRV
;
A
#
# COMPACT_ATOMS: atom_id res chain seq x y z
N VAL A 1 6.18 43.77 38.16
CA VAL A 1 5.96 42.47 37.48
C VAL A 1 5.33 42.78 36.13
N SER A 2 6.11 42.79 35.05
CA SER A 2 5.62 43.04 33.69
C SER A 2 5.02 41.76 33.13
N ILE A 3 3.70 41.65 33.19
CA ILE A 3 2.94 40.55 32.56
C ILE A 3 3.00 40.82 31.03
N PRO A 4 3.60 39.94 30.22
CA PRO A 4 3.62 40.14 28.77
C PRO A 4 2.18 40.12 28.24
N PRO A 5 1.82 40.98 27.27
CA PRO A 5 0.50 40.96 26.68
C PRO A 5 0.28 39.60 26.03
N PHE A 6 -0.87 39.01 26.28
CA PHE A 6 -1.35 37.78 25.66
C PHE A 6 -1.33 38.01 24.14
N THR A 7 -0.33 37.45 23.45
CA THR A 7 -0.21 37.58 22.01
C THR A 7 -1.24 36.66 21.38
N THR A 8 -2.25 37.24 20.74
CA THR A 8 -3.27 36.48 20.00
C THR A 8 -2.93 36.47 18.52
N THR A 9 -3.40 35.45 17.80
CA THR A 9 -3.20 35.38 16.35
C THR A 9 -3.86 36.59 15.67
N CYS A 10 -3.14 37.25 14.76
CA CYS A 10 -3.67 38.41 14.03
C CYS A 10 -4.96 38.02 13.29
N HIS A 11 -6.06 38.73 13.53
CA HIS A 11 -7.36 38.42 12.92
C HIS A 11 -7.35 38.52 11.38
N THR A 12 -6.49 39.37 10.82
CA THR A 12 -6.40 39.66 9.39
C THR A 12 -5.61 38.60 8.63
N CYS A 13 -4.46 38.16 9.15
CA CYS A 13 -3.61 37.15 8.48
C CYS A 13 -3.73 35.75 9.10
N ARG A 14 -4.39 35.60 10.25
CA ARG A 14 -4.56 34.33 11.00
C ARG A 14 -3.25 33.55 11.20
N GLY A 15 -2.13 34.26 11.32
CA GLY A 15 -0.81 33.65 11.50
C GLY A 15 -0.02 33.36 10.21
N SER A 16 -0.57 33.62 9.02
CA SER A 16 0.15 33.42 7.74
C SER A 16 1.26 34.46 7.49
N GLY A 17 1.24 35.58 8.22
CA GLY A 17 2.17 36.71 8.01
C GLY A 17 1.95 37.50 6.72
N LYS A 18 1.03 37.09 5.84
CA LYS A 18 0.74 37.73 4.54
C LYS A 18 -0.76 37.76 4.26
N VAL A 19 -1.26 38.90 3.78
CA VAL A 19 -2.65 39.06 3.35
C VAL A 19 -2.71 38.93 1.83
N ILE A 20 -3.44 37.94 1.35
CA ILE A 20 -3.62 37.65 -0.08
C ILE A 20 -4.71 38.60 -0.60
N LYS A 21 -4.34 39.66 -1.33
CA LYS A 21 -5.29 40.64 -1.89
C LYS A 21 -6.11 40.05 -3.04
N GLU A 22 -5.45 39.34 -3.94
CA GLU A 22 -6.07 38.62 -5.06
C GLU A 22 -5.81 37.12 -4.86
N HIS A 23 -6.89 36.36 -4.69
CA HIS A 23 -6.82 34.94 -4.37
C HIS A 23 -7.19 34.09 -5.59
N CYS A 24 -6.47 32.98 -5.79
CA CYS A 24 -6.82 32.01 -6.82
C CYS A 24 -8.18 31.39 -6.54
N VAL A 25 -9.07 31.34 -7.54
CA VAL A 25 -10.44 30.82 -7.39
C VAL A 25 -10.45 29.32 -7.07
N ALA A 26 -9.50 28.56 -7.63
CA ALA A 26 -9.42 27.11 -7.47
C ALA A 26 -8.99 26.67 -6.07
N CYS A 27 -8.03 27.36 -5.45
CA CYS A 27 -7.54 27.04 -4.10
C CYS A 27 -8.05 28.01 -3.02
N LYS A 28 -8.74 29.08 -3.39
CA LYS A 28 -9.24 30.15 -2.49
C LYS A 28 -8.17 30.71 -1.55
N GLY A 29 -6.92 30.79 -2.04
CA GLY A 29 -5.78 31.28 -1.26
C GLY A 29 -5.16 30.26 -0.30
N SER A 30 -5.58 28.98 -0.31
CA SER A 30 -4.98 27.92 0.52
C SER A 30 -3.61 27.45 0.01
N GLY A 31 -3.30 27.67 -1.27
CA GLY A 31 -2.09 27.18 -1.92
C GLY A 31 -2.10 25.68 -2.26
N ILE A 32 -3.22 24.98 -2.02
CA ILE A 32 -3.33 23.52 -2.23
C ILE A 32 -4.66 23.21 -2.94
N SER A 33 -4.63 22.30 -3.91
CA SER A 33 -5.84 21.80 -4.58
C SER A 33 -5.85 20.27 -4.56
N ARG A 34 -7.05 19.68 -4.52
CA ARG A 34 -7.22 18.22 -4.60
C ARG A 34 -7.16 17.81 -6.07
N GLY A 35 -6.40 16.78 -6.37
CA GLY A 35 -6.28 16.20 -7.70
C GLY A 35 -6.01 14.70 -7.61
N VAL A 36 -6.22 14.00 -8.72
CA VAL A 36 -5.85 12.60 -8.88
C VAL A 36 -4.42 12.54 -9.43
N LYS A 37 -3.57 11.70 -8.83
CA LYS A 37 -2.20 11.46 -9.27
C LYS A 37 -2.00 9.96 -9.46
N ASP A 38 -1.65 9.57 -10.67
CA ASP A 38 -1.31 8.18 -10.97
C ASP A 38 0.14 7.90 -10.57
N VAL A 39 0.35 6.80 -9.85
CA VAL A 39 1.67 6.36 -9.37
C VAL A 39 1.88 4.94 -9.86
N LYS A 40 2.90 4.74 -10.70
CA LYS A 40 3.30 3.40 -11.14
C LYS A 40 4.15 2.76 -10.06
N VAL A 41 3.71 1.60 -9.57
CA VAL A 41 4.42 0.82 -8.57
C VAL A 41 4.62 -0.58 -9.11
N THR A 42 5.87 -1.02 -9.12
CA THR A 42 6.22 -2.42 -9.44
C THR A 42 6.17 -3.22 -8.14
N ILE A 43 5.48 -4.35 -8.15
CA ILE A 43 5.42 -5.27 -7.01
C ILE A 43 6.53 -6.32 -7.20
N PRO A 44 7.56 -6.35 -6.34
CA PRO A 44 8.57 -7.40 -6.34
C PRO A 44 7.99 -8.81 -6.21
N PRO A 45 8.63 -9.82 -6.81
CA PRO A 45 8.24 -11.21 -6.59
C PRO A 45 8.48 -11.63 -5.13
N GLY A 46 7.66 -12.53 -4.63
CA GLY A 46 7.84 -13.14 -3.30
C GLY A 46 7.27 -12.33 -2.13
N MET A 47 6.69 -11.15 -2.37
CA MET A 47 6.03 -10.38 -1.31
C MET A 47 4.86 -11.15 -0.68
N ASP A 48 4.65 -10.94 0.61
CA ASP A 48 3.60 -11.58 1.41
C ASP A 48 2.58 -10.54 1.94
N SER A 49 1.49 -11.05 2.50
CA SER A 49 0.49 -10.23 3.16
C SER A 49 1.10 -9.50 4.35
N GLY A 50 0.86 -8.19 4.42
CA GLY A 50 1.42 -7.32 5.45
C GLY A 50 2.70 -6.61 5.02
N ASP A 51 3.36 -7.06 3.95
CA ASP A 51 4.49 -6.33 3.40
C ASP A 51 4.07 -4.95 2.90
N THR A 52 5.01 -4.02 2.96
CA THR A 52 4.74 -2.61 2.70
C THR A 52 5.69 -2.05 1.66
N ILE A 53 5.12 -1.43 0.61
CA ILE A 53 5.87 -0.68 -0.39
C ILE A 53 5.75 0.81 -0.08
N ARG A 54 6.89 1.49 0.08
CA ARG A 54 6.96 2.94 0.29
C ARG A 54 7.30 3.64 -1.02
N VAL A 55 6.41 4.52 -1.47
CA VAL A 55 6.68 5.42 -2.60
C VAL A 55 6.96 6.82 -2.05
N GLN A 56 8.20 7.27 -2.23
CA GLN A 56 8.65 8.56 -1.73
C GLN A 56 7.96 9.72 -2.45
N ASN A 57 7.62 10.78 -1.72
CA ASN A 57 7.04 12.03 -2.27
C ASN A 57 5.73 11.84 -3.07
N ALA A 58 5.04 10.72 -2.85
CA ALA A 58 3.76 10.41 -3.48
C ALA A 58 2.54 10.65 -2.57
N GLY A 59 2.77 11.10 -1.34
CA GLY A 59 1.75 11.45 -0.37
C GLY A 59 1.26 12.89 -0.50
N ASN A 60 0.46 13.30 0.49
CA ASN A 60 -0.18 14.61 0.50
C ASN A 60 0.82 15.75 0.69
N PHE A 61 0.43 16.92 0.18
CA PHE A 61 1.12 18.17 0.46
C PHE A 61 0.96 18.56 1.93
N THR A 62 2.08 18.81 2.61
CA THR A 62 2.15 19.05 4.05
C THR A 62 2.39 20.52 4.42
N GLY A 63 2.78 21.36 3.46
CA GLY A 63 2.99 22.79 3.69
C GLY A 63 4.13 23.36 2.85
N SER A 64 4.20 24.70 2.76
CA SER A 64 5.28 25.38 2.05
C SER A 64 6.62 25.16 2.75
N GLY A 65 7.60 24.59 2.03
CA GLY A 65 8.94 24.32 2.55
C GLY A 65 9.13 22.94 3.21
N ILE A 66 8.06 22.12 3.26
CA ILE A 66 8.12 20.74 3.76
C ILE A 66 8.03 19.80 2.55
N PRO A 67 8.84 18.72 2.49
CA PRO A 67 8.70 17.71 1.44
C PRO A 67 7.31 17.07 1.48
N LEU A 68 6.89 16.57 0.32
CA LEU A 68 5.65 15.81 0.21
C LEU A 68 5.69 14.58 1.14
N GLY A 69 4.53 14.18 1.63
CA GLY A 69 4.43 12.91 2.35
C GLY A 69 4.75 11.71 1.45
N ASP A 70 4.76 10.53 2.03
CA ASP A 70 4.97 9.28 1.31
C ASP A 70 3.66 8.51 1.16
N LEU A 71 3.57 7.72 0.09
CA LEU A 71 2.50 6.75 -0.10
C LEU A 71 2.98 5.40 0.44
N ILE A 72 2.26 4.87 1.41
CA ILE A 72 2.52 3.56 2.02
C ILE A 72 1.46 2.60 1.51
N ILE A 73 1.90 1.57 0.79
CA ILE A 73 1.02 0.56 0.20
C ILE A 73 1.23 -0.73 0.97
N GLN A 74 0.22 -1.16 1.73
CA GLN A 74 0.23 -2.45 2.41
C GLN A 74 -0.38 -3.49 1.49
N LEU A 75 0.33 -4.60 1.29
CA LEU A 75 -0.11 -5.69 0.45
C LEU A 75 -1.00 -6.65 1.23
N LYS A 76 -2.01 -7.16 0.55
CA LYS A 76 -2.84 -8.27 1.01
C LYS A 76 -2.95 -9.26 -0.13
N VAL A 77 -2.37 -10.45 0.05
CA VAL A 77 -2.45 -11.53 -0.92
C VAL A 77 -3.87 -12.12 -0.86
N ALA A 78 -4.47 -12.34 -2.04
CA ALA A 78 -5.77 -12.98 -2.13
C ALA A 78 -5.63 -14.48 -1.82
N GLU A 79 -6.60 -15.03 -1.11
CA GLU A 79 -6.68 -16.47 -0.88
C GLU A 79 -7.01 -17.19 -2.19
N ASP A 80 -6.29 -18.28 -2.45
CA ASP A 80 -6.52 -19.14 -3.61
C ASP A 80 -7.23 -20.43 -3.14
N PRO A 81 -8.26 -20.92 -3.88
CA PRO A 81 -9.01 -22.10 -3.47
C PRO A 81 -8.24 -23.43 -3.62
N ILE A 82 -7.16 -23.44 -4.41
CA ILE A 82 -6.36 -24.63 -4.71
C ILE A 82 -5.04 -24.59 -3.93
N PHE A 83 -4.44 -23.42 -3.84
CA PHE A 83 -3.11 -23.24 -3.25
C PHE A 83 -3.17 -22.50 -1.92
N SER A 84 -2.54 -23.07 -0.91
CA SER A 84 -2.25 -22.37 0.34
C SER A 84 -0.77 -22.01 0.37
N ARG A 85 -0.44 -20.74 0.62
CA ARG A 85 0.95 -20.28 0.72
C ARG A 85 1.32 -20.06 2.18
N GLN A 86 2.45 -20.61 2.61
CA GLN A 86 3.06 -20.27 3.91
C GLN A 86 4.51 -19.89 3.68
N GLY A 87 4.80 -18.58 3.77
CA GLY A 87 6.14 -18.04 3.51
C GLY A 87 6.61 -18.30 2.08
N ALA A 88 7.64 -19.14 1.94
CA ALA A 88 8.22 -19.52 0.65
C ALA A 88 7.59 -20.79 0.05
N ASP A 89 6.80 -21.52 0.83
CA ASP A 89 6.24 -22.82 0.43
C ASP A 89 4.79 -22.70 -0.03
N ILE A 90 4.43 -23.59 -0.95
CA ILE A 90 3.08 -23.70 -1.51
C ILE A 90 2.57 -25.11 -1.22
N PHE A 91 1.38 -25.15 -0.63
CA PHE A 91 0.67 -26.35 -0.24
C PHE A 91 -0.53 -26.54 -1.16
N VAL A 92 -0.77 -27.80 -1.51
CA VAL A 92 -1.93 -28.24 -2.27
C VAL A 92 -2.39 -29.57 -1.71
N ASP A 93 -3.69 -29.70 -1.48
CA ASP A 93 -4.27 -30.94 -1.00
C ASP A 93 -4.60 -31.84 -2.20
N ALA A 94 -3.94 -33.00 -2.26
CA ALA A 94 -4.20 -34.03 -3.27
C ALA A 94 -4.84 -35.25 -2.63
N TYR A 95 -6.08 -35.55 -3.02
CA TYR A 95 -6.81 -36.72 -2.54
C TYR A 95 -6.46 -37.95 -3.36
N ILE A 96 -5.93 -38.98 -2.70
CA ILE A 96 -5.60 -40.28 -3.31
C ILE A 96 -6.54 -41.38 -2.84
N SER A 97 -6.75 -42.38 -3.68
CA SER A 97 -7.51 -43.57 -3.29
C SER A 97 -6.72 -44.44 -2.32
N PHE A 98 -7.41 -45.20 -1.46
CA PHE A 98 -6.78 -46.13 -0.52
C PHE A 98 -5.89 -47.16 -1.21
N THR A 99 -6.29 -47.64 -2.40
CA THR A 99 -5.48 -48.58 -3.19
C THR A 99 -4.20 -47.92 -3.71
N GLN A 100 -4.25 -46.66 -4.17
CA GLN A 100 -3.04 -45.90 -4.54
C GLN A 100 -2.12 -45.67 -3.35
N ALA A 101 -2.66 -45.45 -2.15
CA ALA A 101 -1.85 -45.28 -0.95
C ALA A 101 -1.08 -46.55 -0.55
N ILE A 102 -1.64 -47.74 -0.82
CA ILE A 102 -0.99 -49.02 -0.49
C ILE A 102 -0.07 -49.52 -1.61
N LEU A 103 -0.54 -49.49 -2.85
CA LEU A 103 0.15 -50.09 -3.99
C LEU A 103 1.12 -49.13 -4.66
N GLY A 104 1.07 -47.85 -4.29
CA GLY A 104 1.69 -46.76 -5.03
C GLY A 104 0.94 -46.44 -6.32
N GLY A 105 1.35 -45.36 -6.96
CA GLY A 105 0.72 -44.91 -8.21
C GLY A 105 1.31 -43.62 -8.76
N SER A 106 0.71 -43.11 -9.82
CA SER A 106 1.02 -41.78 -10.36
C SER A 106 -0.23 -40.92 -10.29
N ILE A 107 -0.10 -39.70 -9.76
CA ILE A 107 -1.16 -38.71 -9.67
C ILE A 107 -0.74 -37.42 -10.34
N GLU A 108 -1.70 -36.73 -10.96
CA GLU A 108 -1.46 -35.39 -11.52
C GLU A 108 -1.79 -34.34 -10.46
N ILE A 109 -0.83 -33.47 -10.15
CA ILE A 109 -0.98 -32.38 -9.18
C ILE A 109 -0.83 -31.04 -9.92
N PRO A 110 -1.72 -30.06 -9.65
CA PRO A 110 -1.55 -28.71 -10.18
C PRO A 110 -0.36 -28.02 -9.50
N THR A 111 0.46 -27.34 -10.30
CA THR A 111 1.58 -26.50 -9.85
C THR A 111 1.42 -25.11 -10.46
N LEU A 112 2.18 -24.13 -9.97
CA LEU A 112 2.14 -22.77 -10.52
C LEU A 112 2.48 -22.68 -12.02
N SER A 113 3.26 -23.63 -12.54
CA SER A 113 3.72 -23.64 -13.94
C SER A 113 2.94 -24.62 -14.83
N GLY A 114 1.91 -25.30 -14.31
CA GLY A 114 1.14 -26.31 -15.03
C GLY A 114 0.88 -27.58 -14.21
N LYS A 115 0.63 -28.70 -14.88
CA LYS A 115 0.42 -30.00 -14.20
C LYS A 115 1.74 -30.76 -14.08
N SER A 116 1.97 -31.38 -12.94
CA SER A 116 3.11 -32.28 -12.71
C SER A 116 2.62 -33.66 -12.29
N VAL A 117 3.31 -34.71 -12.75
CA VAL A 117 3.03 -36.08 -12.36
C VAL A 117 3.87 -36.42 -11.15
N LEU A 118 3.22 -36.70 -10.02
CA LEU A 118 3.87 -37.15 -8.79
C LEU A 118 3.64 -38.65 -8.63
N ARG A 119 4.69 -39.38 -8.24
CA ARG A 119 4.60 -40.80 -7.86
C ARG A 119 4.46 -40.91 -6.36
N VAL A 120 3.42 -41.61 -5.93
CA VAL A 120 3.11 -41.93 -4.53
C VAL A 120 3.67 -43.30 -4.22
#